data_AF-W2D1M8-F1
#
_entry.id   AF-W2D1M8-F1
#
_cell.length_a   1.000
_cell.length_b   1.000
_cell.length_c   1.000
_cell.angle_alpha   90.00
_cell.angle_beta   90.00
_cell.angle_gamma   90.00
#
_symmetry.space_group_name_H-M   'P 1'
#
loop_
_entity.id
_entity.type
_entity.pdbx_description
1 polymer ?
#
loop_
_entity_poly.entity_id
_entity_poly.type
_entity_poly.pdbx_seq_one_letter_code
_entity_poly.pdbx_strand_id
1 'polypeptide(L)' 'LQKFSNYRFPLVLIGDFSKFPSQSLQNFIRESNKGRQVNFVRTLPEALQLLSKP' A
#
# COMPACT_ATOMS: atom_id res chain seq x y z
N LEU A 1 12.47 -5.54 -3.11
CA LEU A 1 11.15 -5.92 -2.56
C LEU A 1 11.17 -7.23 -1.76
N GLN A 2 11.95 -8.24 -2.15
CA GLN A 2 12.07 -9.51 -1.38
C GLN A 2 12.49 -9.32 0.10
N LYS A 3 13.32 -8.32 0.43
CA LYS A 3 13.68 -8.02 1.82
C LYS A 3 12.52 -7.51 2.69
N PHE A 4 11.44 -6.96 2.13
CA PHE A 4 10.32 -6.47 2.94
C PHE A 4 9.29 -7.57 3.24
N SER A 5 9.08 -8.48 2.27
CA SER A 5 8.21 -9.64 2.46
C SER A 5 8.75 -10.61 3.53
N ASN A 6 10.07 -10.73 3.67
CA ASN A 6 10.73 -11.58 4.67
C ASN A 6 10.63 -11.02 6.10
N TYR A 7 10.55 -9.70 6.26
CA TYR A 7 10.52 -9.06 7.58
C TYR A 7 9.09 -8.75 8.06
N ARG A 8 8.06 -8.99 7.22
CA ARG A 8 6.63 -8.83 7.55
C ARG A 8 6.24 -7.49 8.19
N PHE A 9 6.97 -6.41 7.90
CA PHE A 9 6.58 -5.09 8.38
C PHE A 9 5.47 -4.51 7.50
N PRO A 10 4.41 -3.93 8.11
CA PRO A 10 3.42 -3.18 7.37
C PRO A 10 4.04 -1.89 6.82
N LEU A 11 3.91 -1.69 5.52
CA LEU A 11 4.32 -0.50 4.79
C LEU A 11 3.07 0.18 4.20
N VAL A 12 2.98 1.49 4.36
CA VAL A 12 1.93 2.27 3.70
C VAL A 12 2.54 3.37 2.84
N LEU A 13 2.17 3.41 1.56
CA LEU A 13 2.59 4.42 0.60
C LEU A 13 1.47 5.45 0.41
N ILE A 14 1.76 6.71 0.74
CA ILE A 14 0.80 7.81 0.66
C ILE A 14 1.03 8.58 -0.65
N GLY A 15 0.01 8.68 -1.49
CA GLY A 15 0.10 9.43 -2.73
C GLY A 15 -1.12 9.32 -3.64
N ASP A 16 -1.21 10.24 -4.59
CA ASP A 16 -2.24 10.20 -5.64
C ASP A 16 -1.75 9.39 -6.85
N PHE A 17 -2.11 8.11 -6.87
CA PHE A 17 -1.74 7.19 -7.96
C PHE A 17 -2.70 7.23 -9.14
N SER A 18 -3.76 8.06 -9.09
CA SER A 18 -4.73 8.20 -10.18
C SER A 18 -4.12 8.78 -11.47
N LYS A 19 -3.02 9.51 -11.35
CA LYS A 19 -2.27 10.10 -12.48
C LYS A 19 -1.54 9.07 -13.33
N PHE A 20 -1.44 7.83 -12.87
CA PHE A 20 -0.79 6.75 -13.61
C PHE A 20 -1.86 5.86 -14.26
N PRO A 21 -2.04 5.92 -15.59
CA PRO A 21 -3.05 5.15 -16.30
C PRO A 21 -2.67 3.67 -16.49
N SER A 22 -1.50 3.24 -15.99
CA SER A 22 -1.02 1.87 -16.17
C SER A 22 -1.93 0.87 -15.45
N GLN A 23 -2.61 0.02 -16.22
CA GLN A 23 -3.49 -1.01 -15.69
C GLN A 23 -2.74 -2.01 -14.80
N SER A 24 -1.48 -2.32 -15.13
CA SER A 24 -0.62 -3.16 -14.29
C SER A 24 -0.36 -2.53 -12.93
N LEU A 25 -0.15 -1.21 -12.86
CA LEU A 25 0.04 -0.50 -11.60
C LEU A 25 -1.24 -0.45 -10.77
N GLN A 26 -2.39 -0.19 -11.40
CA GLN A 26 -3.67 -0.19 -10.68
C GLN A 26 -4.00 -1.58 -10.13
N ASN A 27 -3.78 -2.63 -10.92
CA ASN A 27 -3.94 -4.01 -10.46
C ASN A 27 -2.99 -4.32 -9.31
N PHE A 28 -1.72 -3.90 -9.40
CA PHE A 28 -0.75 -4.07 -8.33
C PHE A 28 -1.18 -3.36 -7.04
N ILE A 29 -1.64 -2.11 -7.11
CA ILE A 29 -2.16 -1.35 -5.96
C ILE A 29 -3.36 -2.07 -5.35
N ARG A 30 -4.30 -2.51 -6.18
CA ARG A 30 -5.53 -3.18 -5.73
C ARG A 30 -5.24 -4.50 -5.03
N GLU A 31 -4.36 -5.32 -5.60
CA GLU A 31 -3.97 -6.59 -4.97
C GLU A 31 -3.10 -6.37 -3.72
N SER A 32 -2.25 -5.35 -3.71
CA SER A 32 -1.46 -4.99 -2.51
C SER A 32 -2.37 -4.55 -1.35
N ASN A 33 -3.36 -3.69 -1.62
CA ASN A 33 -4.33 -3.21 -0.63
C ASN A 33 -5.23 -4.31 -0.03
N LYS A 34 -5.31 -5.49 -0.64
CA LYS A 34 -5.98 -6.66 -0.04
C LYS A 34 -5.08 -7.42 0.92
N GLY A 35 -3.77 -7.27 0.79
CA GLY A 35 -2.77 -7.85 1.68
C GLY A 35 -2.66 -7.09 3.00
N ARG A 36 -1.84 -7.61 3.91
CA ARG A 36 -1.54 -6.96 5.20
C ARG A 36 -0.17 -6.29 5.27
N GLN A 37 0.64 -6.44 4.23
CA GLN A 37 2.04 -6.01 4.25
C GLN A 37 2.30 -4.68 3.55
N VAL A 38 1.62 -4.38 2.43
CA VAL A 38 1.85 -3.15 1.67
C VAL A 38 0.51 -2.56 1.27
N ASN A 39 0.22 -1.34 1.75
CA ASN A 39 -0.98 -0.61 1.38
C ASN A 39 -0.63 0.71 0.71
N PHE A 40 -1.55 1.18 -0.13
CA PHE A 40 -1.50 2.42 -0.87
C PHE A 40 -2.75 3.22 -0.52
N VAL A 41 -2.55 4.44 -0.03
CA VAL A 41 -3.62 5.33 0.39
C VAL A 41 -3.37 6.73 -0.14
N ARG A 42 -4.40 7.57 -0.16
CA ARG A 42 -4.29 8.92 -0.71
C ARG A 42 -3.87 9.92 0.36
N THR A 43 -4.11 9.61 1.63
CA THR A 43 -3.96 10.57 2.72
C THR A 43 -3.19 9.98 3.91
N LEU A 44 -2.54 10.87 4.68
CA LEU A 44 -1.85 10.50 5.90
C LEU A 44 -2.78 9.90 6.97
N PRO A 45 -4.00 10.40 7.21
CA PRO A 45 -4.92 9.80 8.19
C PRO A 45 -5.29 8.34 7.86
N GLU A 46 -5.51 8.01 6.59
CA GLU A 46 -5.76 6.63 6.15
C GLU A 46 -4.54 5.72 6.44
N ALA A 47 -3.33 6.23 6.23
CA ALA A 47 -2.11 5.48 6.51
C ALA A 47 -1.95 5.21 8.00
N LEU A 48 -2.20 6.21 8.84
CA LEU A 48 -2.13 6.07 10.29
C LEU A 48 -3.14 5.04 10.78
N GLN A 49 -4.38 5.05 10.28
CA GLN A 49 -5.39 4.04 10.63
C GLN A 49 -4.98 2.61 10.27
N LEU A 50 -4.25 2.42 9.17
CA LEU A 50 -3.77 1.10 8.76
C LEU A 50 -2.60 0.62 9.61
N LEU A 51 -1.72 1.53 10.05
CA LEU A 51 -0.57 1.21 10.90
C LEU A 51 -0.93 1.09 12.39
N SER A 52 -2.02 1.73 12.83
CA SER A 52 -2.48 1.68 14.22
C SER A 52 -3.37 0.48 14.55
N LYS A 53 -3.70 -0.37 13.56
CA LYS A 53 -4.47 -1.60 13.80
C LYS A 53 -3.54 -2.65 14.45
N PRO A 54 -3.92 -3.21 15.61
CA PRO A 54 -3.12 -4.23 16.31
C PRO A 54 -3.01 -5.54 15.53
#